data_AF-A0A925LIZ5-F1
#
_entry.id   AF-A0A925LIZ5-F1
#
_cell.length_a   1.000
_cell.length_b   1.000
_cell.length_c   1.000
_cell.angle_alpha   90.00
_cell.angle_beta   90.00
_cell.angle_gamma   90.00
#
_symmetry.space_group_name_H-M   'P 1'
#
loop_
_entity.id
_entity.type
_entity.pdbx_description
1 polymer ?
#
loop_
_entity_poly.entity_id
_entity_poly.type
_entity_poly.pdbx_seq_one_letter_code
_entity_poly.pdbx_strand_id
1 'polypeptide(L)'
;MKIEDRVSNYMALSGVDAVKPGARPKGNPDQKNVGQGDAFNVQLSPAATQGSEDEARLERLNAIRQQLAEGTYNISGKDVAEKILKVLKG
;
A
#
# COMPACT_ATOMS: atom_id res chain seq x y z
N MET A 1 5.01 26.83 -29.70
CA MET A 1 4.26 26.44 -28.48
C MET A 1 5.26 26.34 -27.34
N LYS A 2 5.21 27.28 -26.40
CA LYS A 2 6.21 27.45 -25.34
C LYS A 2 5.98 26.39 -24.24
N ILE A 3 7.02 26.03 -23.50
CA ILE A 3 6.96 24.92 -22.52
C ILE A 3 6.09 25.34 -21.32
N GLU A 4 6.14 26.61 -21.00
CA GLU A 4 5.39 27.28 -19.96
C GLU A 4 3.87 27.07 -20.13
N ASP A 5 3.37 27.17 -21.36
CA ASP A 5 1.95 26.95 -21.66
C ASP A 5 1.48 25.51 -21.37
N ARG A 6 2.37 24.52 -21.54
CA ARG A 6 2.06 23.11 -21.27
C ARG A 6 2.04 22.81 -19.77
N VAL A 7 2.94 23.43 -19.01
CA VAL A 7 3.01 23.27 -17.55
C VAL A 7 1.80 23.91 -16.89
N SER A 8 1.37 25.10 -17.34
CA SER A 8 0.16 25.75 -16.84
C SER A 8 -1.11 24.93 -17.12
N ASN A 9 -1.22 24.30 -18.29
CA ASN A 9 -2.36 23.44 -18.60
C ASN A 9 -2.39 22.16 -17.75
N TYR A 10 -1.21 21.60 -17.42
CA TYR A 10 -1.12 20.42 -16.56
C TYR A 10 -1.49 20.75 -15.10
N MET A 11 -1.06 21.91 -14.59
CA MET A 11 -1.40 22.38 -13.24
C MET A 11 -2.88 22.77 -13.11
N ALA A 12 -3.51 23.29 -14.17
CA ALA A 12 -4.94 23.59 -14.18
C ALA A 12 -5.83 22.34 -14.20
N LEU A 13 -5.35 21.24 -14.79
CA LEU A 13 -6.06 19.95 -14.81
C LEU A 13 -5.86 19.12 -13.54
N SER A 14 -4.79 19.39 -12.78
CA SER A 14 -4.53 18.78 -11.48
C SER A 14 -5.11 19.65 -10.37
N GLY A 15 -6.39 20.00 -10.49
CA GLY A 15 -7.21 20.64 -9.45
C GLY A 15 -7.27 19.80 -8.18
N VAL A 16 -6.16 19.80 -7.43
CA VAL A 16 -6.07 19.28 -6.08
C VAL A 16 -6.73 20.33 -5.18
N ASP A 17 -8.06 20.37 -5.25
CA ASP A 17 -8.87 20.97 -4.21
C ASP A 17 -8.37 20.44 -2.86
N ALA A 18 -8.02 21.39 -1.99
CA ALA A 18 -7.49 21.15 -0.66
C ALA A 18 -8.29 20.02 0.03
N VAL A 19 -7.63 18.88 0.25
CA VAL A 19 -8.22 17.75 0.97
C VAL A 19 -8.45 18.18 2.41
N LYS A 20 -9.68 18.63 2.67
CA LYS A 20 -10.20 18.93 3.99
C LYS A 20 -10.19 17.63 4.82
N PRO A 21 -9.54 17.55 5.98
CA PRO A 21 -9.66 16.37 6.83
C PRO A 21 -11.13 16.19 7.22
N GLY A 22 -11.70 15.04 6.86
CA GLY A 22 -13.11 14.72 7.08
C GLY A 22 -13.48 14.79 8.56
N ALA A 23 -14.29 15.78 8.90
CA ALA A 23 -14.97 15.84 10.19
C ALA A 23 -15.96 14.67 10.29
N ARG A 24 -15.80 13.81 11.31
CA ARG A 24 -16.77 12.76 11.66
C ARG A 24 -18.14 13.40 11.95
N PRO A 25 -19.21 13.11 11.19
CA PRO A 25 -20.55 13.47 11.62
C PRO A 25 -20.98 12.55 12.77
N LYS A 26 -21.38 13.18 13.87
CA LYS A 26 -21.98 12.54 15.05
C LYS A 26 -23.30 11.85 14.66
N GLY A 27 -23.46 10.62 15.16
CA GLY A 27 -24.70 9.92 15.52
C GLY A 27 -25.98 10.20 14.73
N ASN A 28 -26.42 9.20 13.96
CA ASN A 28 -27.84 8.96 13.70
C ASN A 28 -28.26 7.66 14.42
N PRO A 29 -29.23 7.70 15.34
CA PRO A 29 -29.71 6.51 16.06
C PRO A 29 -30.87 5.90 15.27
N ASP A 30 -30.61 5.22 14.15
CA ASP A 30 -31.66 4.43 13.49
C ASP A 30 -31.13 3.42 12.46
N GLN A 31 -30.00 2.77 12.75
CA GLN A 31 -29.66 1.53 12.06
C GLN A 31 -30.45 0.40 12.70
N LYS A 32 -31.66 0.22 12.16
CA LYS A 32 -32.49 -0.96 12.34
C LYS A 32 -31.62 -2.21 12.23
N ASN A 33 -31.67 -2.99 13.31
CA ASN A 33 -31.14 -4.33 13.47
C ASN A 33 -31.66 -5.24 12.34
N VAL A 34 -30.96 -5.25 11.20
CA VAL A 34 -31.12 -6.30 10.18
C VAL A 34 -30.12 -7.37 10.57
N GLY A 35 -30.65 -8.47 11.13
CA GLY A 35 -29.88 -9.56 11.68
C GLY A 35 -28.71 -9.95 10.79
N GLN A 36 -27.50 -9.61 11.23
CA GLN A 36 -26.31 -10.30 10.78
C GLN A 36 -26.42 -11.71 11.34
N GLY A 37 -26.86 -12.63 10.49
CA GLY A 37 -26.65 -14.04 10.69
C GLY A 37 -25.19 -14.24 11.07
N ASP A 38 -25.00 -14.94 12.19
CA ASP A 38 -23.75 -15.34 12.82
C ASP A 38 -22.54 -15.23 11.88
N ALA A 39 -21.81 -14.11 11.97
CA ALA A 39 -20.58 -13.95 11.21
C ALA A 39 -19.59 -14.98 11.74
N PHE A 40 -19.25 -15.97 10.91
CA PHE A 40 -18.27 -17.00 11.25
C PHE A 40 -17.00 -16.35 11.83
N ASN A 41 -16.80 -16.49 13.13
CA ASN A 41 -15.63 -15.96 13.81
C ASN A 41 -14.47 -16.93 13.59
N VAL A 42 -13.67 -16.66 12.56
CA VAL A 42 -12.44 -17.42 12.29
C VAL A 42 -11.38 -16.99 13.30
N GLN A 43 -11.22 -17.77 14.38
CA GLN A 43 -10.08 -17.62 15.29
C GLN A 43 -8.82 -18.15 14.59
N LEU A 44 -8.01 -17.22 14.09
CA LEU A 44 -6.67 -17.53 13.63
C LEU A 44 -5.86 -18.05 14.82
N SER A 45 -5.11 -19.13 14.61
CA SER A 45 -4.23 -19.64 15.65
C SER A 45 -3.15 -18.61 15.97
N PRO A 46 -2.66 -18.52 17.23
CA PRO A 46 -1.56 -17.63 17.60
C PRO A 46 -0.32 -17.82 16.70
N ALA A 47 -0.10 -19.04 16.22
CA ALA A 47 0.94 -19.39 15.25
C ALA A 47 0.77 -18.71 13.88
N ALA A 48 -0.46 -18.47 13.42
CA ALA A 48 -0.71 -17.74 12.17
C ALA A 48 -0.40 -16.24 12.30
N THR A 49 -0.49 -15.69 13.51
CA THR A 49 -0.10 -14.30 13.82
C THR A 49 1.37 -14.15 14.21
N GLN A 50 2.07 -15.24 14.51
CA GLN A 50 3.49 -15.25 14.86
C GLN A 50 4.36 -15.53 13.63
N GLY A 51 4.21 -14.70 12.60
CA GLY A 51 5.31 -14.47 11.68
C GLY A 51 6.28 -13.51 12.36
N SER A 52 7.07 -13.97 13.33
CA SER A 52 8.15 -13.17 13.88
C SER A 52 9.01 -12.67 12.73
N GLU A 53 9.14 -11.36 12.58
CA GLU A 53 10.07 -10.79 11.62
C GLU A 53 11.47 -11.15 12.11
N ASP A 54 12.15 -12.05 11.40
CA ASP A 54 13.54 -12.40 11.70
C ASP A 54 14.36 -11.11 11.73
N GLU A 55 15.20 -10.89 12.77
CA GLU A 55 16.06 -9.71 12.87
C GLU A 55 16.91 -9.52 11.60
N ALA A 56 17.38 -10.63 11.01
CA ALA A 56 18.09 -10.65 9.73
C ALA A 56 17.25 -10.14 8.55
N ARG A 57 15.93 -10.31 8.58
CA ARG A 57 15.01 -9.76 7.57
C ARG A 57 14.88 -8.25 7.73
N LEU A 58 14.76 -7.76 8.96
CA LEU A 58 14.68 -6.33 9.26
C LEU A 58 15.96 -5.60 8.83
N GLU A 59 17.12 -6.17 9.11
CA GLU A 59 18.41 -5.63 8.67
C GLU A 59 18.48 -5.51 7.13
N ARG A 60 18.11 -6.58 6.41
CA ARG A 60 18.06 -6.57 4.93
C ARG A 60 17.09 -5.51 4.40
N LEU A 61 15.91 -5.36 5.01
CA LEU A 61 14.94 -4.35 4.62
C LEU A 61 15.50 -2.93 4.81
N ASN A 62 16.20 -2.69 5.92
CA ASN A 62 16.83 -1.39 6.16
C ASN A 62 17.94 -1.07 5.14
N ALA A 63 18.76 -2.06 4.79
CA ALA A 63 19.78 -1.89 3.75
C ALA A 63 19.16 -1.55 2.39
N ILE A 64 18.09 -2.26 2.00
CA ILE A 64 17.37 -1.97 0.73
C ILE A 64 16.77 -0.56 0.76
N ARG A 65 16.15 -0.15 1.87
CA ARG A 65 15.60 1.21 2.03
C ARG A 65 16.67 2.27 1.84
N GLN A 66 17.85 2.05 2.40
CA GLN A 66 18.98 2.95 2.24
C GLN A 66 19.42 3.04 0.77
N GLN A 67 19.58 1.90 0.09
CA GLN A 67 19.94 1.86 -1.34
C GLN A 67 18.90 2.55 -2.23
N LEU A 68 17.61 2.44 -1.89
CA LEU A 68 16.53 3.14 -2.60
C LEU A 68 16.61 4.65 -2.38
N ALA A 69 16.85 5.10 -1.15
CA ALA A 69 17.01 6.52 -0.83
C ALA A 69 18.23 7.15 -1.53
N GLU A 70 19.31 6.37 -1.66
CA GLU A 70 20.52 6.77 -2.38
C GLU A 70 20.39 6.63 -3.91
N GLY A 71 19.30 6.02 -4.41
CA GLY A 71 19.10 5.76 -5.84
C GLY A 71 20.06 4.71 -6.42
N THR A 72 20.73 3.94 -5.56
CA THR A 72 21.73 2.91 -5.93
C THR A 72 21.12 1.51 -6.04
N TYR A 73 19.85 1.34 -5.66
CA TYR A 73 19.13 0.09 -5.80
C TYR A 73 18.78 -0.19 -7.26
N ASN A 74 19.49 -1.14 -7.87
CA ASN A 74 19.28 -1.56 -9.25
C ASN A 74 18.58 -2.91 -9.31
N ILE A 75 17.50 -3.00 -10.09
CA ILE A 75 16.78 -4.26 -10.34
C ILE A 75 16.96 -4.69 -11.79
N SER A 76 17.36 -5.95 -11.98
CA SER A 76 17.46 -6.55 -13.31
C SER A 76 16.09 -7.05 -13.77
N GLY A 77 15.69 -6.70 -15.00
CA GLY A 77 14.47 -7.22 -15.61
C GLY A 77 14.47 -8.75 -15.73
N LYS A 78 15.65 -9.36 -15.88
CA LYS A 78 15.82 -10.82 -15.88
C LYS A 78 15.45 -11.42 -14.53
N ASP A 79 15.96 -10.85 -13.43
CA ASP A 79 15.72 -11.37 -12.08
C ASP A 79 14.24 -11.24 -11.71
N VAL A 80 13.60 -10.15 -12.15
CA VAL A 80 12.15 -9.96 -12.00
C VAL A 80 11.38 -11.03 -12.78
N ALA A 81 11.72 -11.27 -14.05
CA ALA A 81 11.05 -12.28 -14.87
C ALA A 81 11.22 -13.70 -14.29
N GLU A 82 12.42 -14.06 -13.86
CA GLU A 82 12.69 -15.35 -13.22
C GLU A 82 11.88 -15.50 -11.93
N LYS A 83 11.78 -14.44 -11.11
CA LYS A 83 10.99 -14.46 -9.88
C LYS A 83 9.51 -14.66 -10.17
N ILE A 84 8.96 -13.96 -11.17
CA ILE A 84 7.57 -14.12 -11.59
C ILE A 84 7.31 -15.55 -12.06
N LEU A 85 8.18 -16.08 -12.94
CA LEU A 85 8.05 -17.45 -13.43
C LEU A 85 8.12 -18.48 -12.30
N LYS A 86 9.01 -18.29 -11.32
CA LYS A 86 9.10 -19.17 -10.16
C LYS A 86 7.80 -19.19 -9.36
N VAL A 87 7.21 -18.02 -9.10
CA VAL A 87 5.94 -17.92 -8.36
C VAL A 87 4.80 -18.57 -9.13
N LEU A 88 4.75 -18.41 -10.46
CA LEU A 88 3.70 -18.97 -11.30
C LEU A 88 3.81 -20.48 -11.49
N LYS A 89 5.02 -21.04 -11.41
CA LYS A 89 5.26 -22.47 -11.65
C LYS A 89 5.24 -23.35 -10.40
N GLY A 90 5.34 -22.76 -9.20
CA GLY A 90 5.38 -23.48 -7.92
C GLY A 90 6.73 -24.13 -7.68
#